data_AF-A0A352LYS2-F1
#
_entry.id   AF-A0A352LYS2-F1
#
_cell.length_a   1.000
_cell.length_b   1.000
_cell.length_c   1.000
_cell.angle_alpha   90.00
_cell.angle_beta   90.00
_cell.angle_gamma   90.00
#
_symmetry.space_group_name_H-M   'P 1'
#
loop_
_entity.id
_entity.type
_entity.pdbx_description
1 polymer ?
#
loop_
_entity_poly.entity_id
_entity_poly.type
_entity_poly.pdbx_seq_one_letter_code
_entity_poly.pdbx_strand_id
1 'polypeptide(L)'
;MNHKTANDFDELIKLFLAKKEFALSGASADPSKYGNIILKKMSRNGYNVFPVNSVETAIDGITCFANIDSLPEEIKFINFVTAP
;
A
#
# COMPACT_ATOMS: atom_id res chain seq x y z
N MET A 1 -9.86 28.92 13.40
CA MET A 1 -9.16 27.61 13.39
C MET A 1 -10.09 26.60 14.01
N ASN A 2 -10.61 25.65 13.22
CA ASN A 2 -11.46 24.57 13.76
C ASN A 2 -10.55 23.57 14.47
N HIS A 3 -10.63 23.50 15.79
CA HIS A 3 -9.93 22.48 16.57
C HIS A 3 -10.60 21.13 16.29
N LYS A 4 -9.86 20.19 15.69
CA LYS A 4 -10.30 18.78 15.62
C LYS A 4 -10.34 18.22 17.04
N THR A 5 -11.49 17.68 17.43
CA THR A 5 -11.71 17.04 18.72
C THR A 5 -11.23 15.58 18.68
N ALA A 6 -11.11 14.91 19.83
CA ALA A 6 -10.76 13.49 19.89
C ALA A 6 -11.69 12.62 19.03
N ASN A 7 -12.97 12.99 18.95
CA ASN A 7 -13.98 12.31 18.15
C ASN A 7 -13.69 12.40 16.62
N ASP A 8 -13.07 13.48 16.16
CA ASP A 8 -12.69 13.64 14.74
C ASP A 8 -11.50 12.75 14.37
N PHE A 9 -10.59 12.49 15.32
CA PHE A 9 -9.43 11.64 15.10
C PHE A 9 -9.84 10.16 15.02
N ASP A 10 -10.75 9.73 15.90
CA ASP A 10 -11.29 8.36 15.88
C ASP A 10 -12.02 8.05 14.56
N GLU A 11 -12.78 9.00 14.03
CA GLU A 11 -13.42 8.84 12.71
C GLU A 11 -12.40 8.75 11.58
N LEU A 12 -11.29 9.50 11.64
CA LEU A 12 -10.20 9.38 10.67
C LEU A 12 -9.50 8.02 10.75
N ILE A 13 -9.27 7.50 11.96
CA ILE A 13 -8.71 6.15 12.16
C ILE A 13 -9.65 5.09 11.57
N LYS A 14 -10.94 5.16 11.89
CA LYS A 14 -11.94 4.22 11.35
C LYS A 14 -11.98 4.29 9.83
N LEU A 15 -11.98 5.50 9.26
CA LEU A 15 -11.96 5.71 7.82
C LEU A 15 -10.71 5.09 7.18
N PHE A 16 -9.52 5.27 7.77
CA PHE A 16 -8.27 4.68 7.30
C PHE A 16 -8.32 3.15 7.34
N LEU A 17 -8.73 2.58 8.49
CA LEU A 17 -8.77 1.12 8.70
C LEU A 17 -9.83 0.41 7.85
N ALA A 18 -10.88 1.12 7.42
CA ALA A 18 -11.92 0.58 6.55
C ALA A 18 -11.47 0.40 5.09
N LYS A 19 -10.34 1.01 4.68
CA LYS A 19 -9.88 0.99 3.29
C LYS A 19 -9.24 -0.33 2.93
N LYS A 20 -9.31 -0.69 1.64
CA LYS A 20 -8.72 -1.93 1.11
C LYS A 20 -7.68 -1.67 0.04
N GLU A 21 -7.62 -0.46 -0.50
CA GLU A 21 -6.72 -0.03 -1.56
C GLU A 21 -5.44 0.56 -0.97
N PHE A 22 -4.31 -0.12 -1.16
CA PHE A 22 -3.01 0.31 -0.67
C PHE A 22 -1.93 0.15 -1.72
N ALA A 23 -1.13 1.19 -1.92
CA ALA A 23 0.15 1.05 -2.59
C ALA A 23 1.17 0.40 -1.64
N LEU A 24 2.02 -0.47 -2.17
CA LEU A 24 3.10 -1.11 -1.43
C LEU A 24 4.45 -0.72 -2.04
N SER A 25 5.10 0.27 -1.44
CA SER A 25 6.44 0.71 -1.83
C SER A 25 7.50 -0.24 -1.30
N GLY A 26 8.38 -0.72 -2.17
CA GLY A 26 9.34 -1.77 -1.84
C GLY A 26 8.79 -3.19 -2.05
N ALA A 27 7.73 -3.35 -2.85
CA ALA A 27 7.27 -4.67 -3.29
C ALA A 27 8.40 -5.43 -4.02
N SER A 28 8.36 -6.76 -4.00
CA SER A 28 9.35 -7.59 -4.69
C SER A 28 8.78 -8.96 -5.06
N ALA A 29 9.28 -9.56 -6.14
CA ALA A 29 9.02 -10.96 -6.47
C ALA A 29 9.85 -11.94 -5.63
N ASP A 30 10.94 -11.47 -5.00
CA ASP A 30 11.82 -12.29 -4.17
C ASP A 30 11.13 -12.69 -2.86
N PRO A 31 10.85 -14.00 -2.64
CA PRO A 31 10.13 -14.49 -1.47
C PRO A 31 10.87 -14.27 -0.15
N SER A 32 12.18 -13.99 -0.18
CA SER A 32 12.96 -13.69 1.03
C SER A 32 12.78 -12.25 1.52
N LYS A 33 12.27 -11.34 0.68
CA LYS A 33 12.11 -9.92 1.02
C LYS A 33 10.77 -9.64 1.68
N TYR A 34 10.79 -8.71 2.64
CA TYR A 34 9.57 -8.26 3.33
C TYR A 34 8.49 -7.73 2.39
N GLY A 35 8.87 -7.04 1.31
CA GLY A 35 7.94 -6.60 0.28
C GLY A 35 7.10 -7.73 -0.32
N ASN A 36 7.70 -8.90 -0.59
CA ASN A 36 6.96 -10.07 -1.09
C ASN A 36 6.04 -10.67 -0.02
N ILE A 37 6.56 -10.83 1.20
CA ILE A 37 5.82 -11.39 2.33
C ILE A 37 4.57 -10.56 2.63
N ILE A 38 4.72 -9.23 2.68
CA ILE A 38 3.63 -8.28 2.95
C ILE A 38 2.64 -8.25 1.79
N LEU A 39 3.11 -8.18 0.53
CA LEU A 39 2.24 -8.24 -0.65
C LEU A 39 1.33 -9.47 -0.59
N LYS A 40 1.91 -10.66 -0.44
CA LYS A 40 1.15 -11.91 -0.36
C LYS A 40 0.21 -11.95 0.84
N LYS A 41 0.60 -11.40 1.99
CA LYS A 41 -0.24 -11.39 3.19
C LYS A 41 -1.44 -10.45 3.04
N MET A 42 -1.23 -9.26 2.50
CA MET A 42 -2.28 -8.28 2.24
C MET A 42 -3.27 -8.79 1.18
N SER A 43 -2.77 -9.29 0.04
CA SER A 43 -3.64 -9.85 -1.01
C SER A 43 -4.49 -11.01 -0.50
N ARG A 44 -3.91 -11.94 0.28
CA ARG A 44 -4.65 -13.06 0.90
C ARG A 44 -5.70 -12.60 1.93
N ASN A 45 -5.52 -11.44 2.54
CA ASN A 45 -6.46 -10.86 3.49
C ASN A 45 -7.51 -9.94 2.82
N GLY A 46 -7.65 -10.00 1.49
CA GLY A 46 -8.66 -9.27 0.73
C GLY A 46 -8.37 -7.79 0.54
N TYR A 47 -7.09 -7.38 0.61
CA TYR A 47 -6.69 -6.03 0.22
C TYR A 47 -6.40 -5.96 -1.28
N ASN A 48 -6.75 -4.83 -1.88
CA ASN A 48 -6.38 -4.46 -3.24
C ASN A 48 -5.01 -3.76 -3.17
N VAL A 49 -3.94 -4.52 -3.44
CA VAL A 49 -2.56 -4.03 -3.30
C VAL A 49 -2.00 -3.62 -4.65
N PHE A 50 -1.44 -2.42 -4.71
CA PHE A 50 -0.79 -1.85 -5.90
C PHE A 50 0.72 -1.84 -5.64
N PRO A 51 1.46 -2.88 -6.09
CA PRO A 51 2.89 -2.97 -5.81
C PRO A 51 3.67 -1.87 -6.53
N VAL A 52 4.64 -1.30 -5.84
CA VAL A 52 5.56 -0.29 -6.38
C VAL A 52 7.00 -0.78 -6.24
N ASN A 53 7.68 -0.91 -7.37
CA ASN A 53 9.07 -1.33 -7.49
C ASN A 53 9.62 -0.84 -8.85
N SER A 54 10.85 -0.33 -8.88
CA SER A 54 11.45 0.22 -10.11
C SER A 54 11.91 -0.81 -11.14
N VAL A 55 11.98 -2.09 -10.76
CA VAL A 55 12.52 -3.19 -11.57
C VAL A 55 11.41 -4.14 -12.04
N GLU A 56 10.52 -4.54 -11.13
CA GLU A 56 9.45 -5.50 -11.44
C GLU A 56 8.32 -4.82 -12.21
N THR A 57 7.90 -5.38 -13.33
CA THR A 57 6.72 -4.91 -14.09
C THR A 57 5.43 -5.63 -13.67
N ALA A 58 5.57 -6.82 -13.08
CA ALA A 58 4.49 -7.56 -12.44
C ALA A 58 5.03 -8.48 -11.34
N ILE A 59 4.24 -8.70 -10.29
CA ILE A 59 4.54 -9.65 -9.21
C ILE A 59 3.33 -10.53 -8.99
N ASP A 60 3.49 -11.85 -9.12
CA ASP A 60 2.39 -12.83 -8.98
C ASP A 60 1.15 -12.49 -9.84
N GLY A 61 1.37 -11.95 -11.06
CA GLY A 61 0.30 -11.55 -11.99
C GLY A 61 -0.33 -10.19 -11.70
N ILE A 62 0.10 -9.49 -10.65
CA ILE A 62 -0.36 -8.14 -10.30
C ILE A 62 0.56 -7.12 -10.99
N THR A 63 -0.01 -6.14 -11.68
CA THR A 63 0.76 -5.04 -12.30
C THR A 63 1.56 -4.29 -11.24
N CYS A 64 2.85 -4.11 -11.50
CA CYS A 64 3.76 -3.39 -10.61
C CYS A 64 4.15 -2.05 -11.23
N PHE A 65 4.00 -1.00 -10.43
CA PHE A 65 4.22 0.38 -10.82
C PHE A 65 5.67 0.77 -10.54
N ALA A 66 6.30 1.47 -11.49
CA ALA A 66 7.73 1.80 -11.40
C ALA A 66 8.04 2.78 -10.25
N ASN A 67 7.08 3.67 -9.93
CA ASN A 67 7.20 4.70 -8.91
C ASN A 67 5.82 5.19 -8.44
N ILE A 68 5.81 6.04 -7.42
CA ILE A 68 4.57 6.58 -6.83
C ILE A 68 3.80 7.45 -7.84
N ASP A 69 4.49 8.23 -8.67
CA ASP A 69 3.86 9.13 -9.65
C ASP A 69 3.12 8.37 -10.75
N SER A 70 3.46 7.09 -10.97
CA SER A 70 2.77 6.21 -11.92
C SER A 70 1.52 5.53 -11.37
N LEU A 71 1.22 5.68 -10.08
CA LEU A 71 0.01 5.11 -9.49
C LEU A 71 -1.25 5.85 -9.97
N PRO A 72 -2.41 5.15 -10.00
CA PRO A 72 -3.70 5.80 -10.18
C PRO A 72 -3.97 6.85 -9.09
N GLU A 73 -4.53 8.00 -9.45
CA GLU A 73 -4.74 9.13 -8.52
C GLU A 73 -5.65 8.77 -7.34
N GLU A 74 -6.53 7.79 -7.48
CA GLU A 74 -7.43 7.31 -6.45
C GLU A 74 -6.72 6.61 -5.28
N ILE A 75 -5.47 6.19 -5.44
CA ILE A 75 -4.71 5.50 -4.39
C ILE A 75 -4.20 6.51 -3.36
N LYS A 76 -4.83 6.52 -2.18
CA LYS A 76 -4.56 7.51 -1.12
C LYS A 76 -3.69 7.01 0.03
N PHE A 77 -3.39 5.71 0.08
CA PHE A 77 -2.67 5.11 1.20
C PHE A 77 -1.49 4.29 0.71
N ILE A 78 -0.34 4.48 1.37
CA ILE A 78 0.93 3.85 0.99
C ILE A 78 1.52 3.17 2.21
N ASN A 79 1.91 1.91 2.03
CA ASN A 79 2.73 1.15 2.97
C ASN A 79 4.18 1.16 2.47
N PHE A 80 5.09 1.77 3.22
CA PHE A 80 6.50 1.85 2.88
C PHE A 80 7.28 0.69 3.52
N VAL A 81 7.83 -0.19 2.68
CA VAL A 81 8.64 -1.35 3.07
C VAL A 81 9.99 -1.24 2.36
N THR A 82 10.65 -0.11 2.56
CA THR A 82 11.98 0.19 2.02
C THR A 82 12.99 0.34 3.16
N ALA A 83 14.28 0.31 2.84
CA ALA A 83 15.30 0.72 3.81
C ALA A 83 15.10 2.22 4.19
N PRO A 84 15.49 2.64 5.41
CA PRO A 84 15.43 4.03 5.86
C PRO A 84 16.26 4.99 5.00
#